data_AF-A0A193FVI3-F1
#
_entry.id   AF-A0A193FVI3-F1
#
_cell.length_a   1.000
_cell.length_b   1.000
_cell.length_c   1.000
_cell.angle_alpha   90.00
_cell.angle_beta   90.00
_cell.angle_gamma   90.00
#
_symmetry.space_group_name_H-M   'P 1'
#
loop_
_entity.id
_entity.type
_entity.pdbx_description
1 polymer ?
#
loop_
_entity_poly.entity_id
_entity_poly.type
_entity_poly.pdbx_seq_one_letter_code
_entity_poly.pdbx_strand_id
1 'polypeptide(L)' 'MDADFLSWQRHRAVENAVASQRLEGLEVDAETIADMHRIADGEVTTEEIVEKVKRRILAGEFGI' A
#
# COMPACT_ATOMS: atom_id res chain seq x y z
N MET A 1 9.04 23.29 -4.08
CA MET A 1 9.08 22.05 -3.29
C MET A 1 9.43 20.95 -4.27
N ASP A 2 10.48 20.19 -3.98
CA ASP A 2 11.14 19.35 -4.98
C ASP A 2 10.42 18.00 -5.12
N ALA A 3 10.38 17.45 -6.34
CA ALA A 3 9.65 16.20 -6.64
C ALA A 3 10.15 15.01 -5.79
N ASP A 4 11.45 14.96 -5.54
CA ASP A 4 12.09 13.94 -4.70
C ASP A 4 11.60 14.02 -3.25
N PHE A 5 11.38 15.24 -2.73
CA PHE A 5 10.86 15.44 -1.38
C PHE A 5 9.41 14.95 -1.27
N LEU A 6 8.57 15.24 -2.27
CA LEU A 6 7.19 14.77 -2.29
C LEU A 6 7.12 13.24 -2.40
N SER A 7 7.98 12.63 -3.22
CA SER A 7 8.10 11.17 -3.31
C SER A 7 8.49 10.58 -1.95
N TRP A 8 9.55 11.09 -1.32
CA TRP A 8 9.98 10.66 0.01
C TRP A 8 8.85 10.75 1.05
N GLN A 9 8.09 11.85 1.07
CA GLN A 9 6.95 12.01 1.99
C GLN A 9 5.88 10.91 1.78
N ARG A 10 5.60 10.52 0.54
CA ARG A 10 4.62 9.46 0.24
C ARG A 10 5.13 8.09 0.68
N HIS A 11 6.40 7.76 0.44
CA HIS A 11 6.99 6.51 0.94
C HIS A 11 6.98 6.44 2.46
N ARG A 12 7.30 7.54 3.14
CA ARG A 12 7.20 7.63 4.61
C ARG A 12 5.77 7.43 5.10
N ALA A 13 4.76 7.94 4.38
CA ALA A 13 3.36 7.72 4.73
C ALA A 13 2.98 6.23 4.63
N VAL A 14 3.47 5.51 3.62
CA VAL A 14 3.28 4.06 3.48
C VAL A 14 3.92 3.31 4.66
N GLU A 15 5.18 3.62 4.99
CA GLU A 15 5.88 2.99 6.11
C GLU A 15 5.14 3.19 7.44
N ASN A 16 4.67 4.42 7.69
CA ASN A 16 3.89 4.73 8.89
C ASN A 16 2.57 3.96 8.92
N ALA A 17 1.85 3.87 7.80
CA ALA A 17 0.58 3.14 7.73
C ALA A 17 0.78 1.65 8.04
N VAL A 18 1.82 1.03 7.48
CA VAL A 18 2.17 -0.38 7.76
C VAL A 18 2.57 -0.56 9.23
N ALA A 19 3.39 0.33 9.77
CA ALA A 19 3.79 0.29 11.18
C ALA A 19 2.57 0.42 12.12
N SER A 20 1.61 1.28 11.81
CA SER A 20 0.37 1.42 12.59
C SER A 20 -0.43 0.12 12.62
N GLN A 21 -0.54 -0.62 11.52
CA GLN A 21 -1.24 -1.93 11.53
C GLN A 21 -0.52 -2.96 12.40
N ARG A 22 0.82 -2.97 12.36
CA ARG A 22 1.63 -3.87 13.20
C ARG A 22 1.51 -3.60 14.69
N LEU A 23 1.35 -2.32 15.08
CA LEU A 23 1.10 -1.96 16.48
C LEU A 23 -0.24 -2.51 17.00
N GLU A 24 -1.23 -2.71 16.12
CA GLU A 24 -2.52 -3.36 16.42
C GLU A 24 -2.44 -4.90 16.34
N GLY A 25 -1.24 -5.47 16.12
CA GLY A 25 -1.06 -6.92 15.96
C GLY A 25 -1.53 -7.47 14.62
N LEU A 26 -1.75 -6.60 13.62
CA LEU A 26 -2.15 -7.00 12.27
C LEU A 26 -0.92 -7.08 11.36
N GLU A 27 -0.87 -8.10 10.49
CA GLU A 27 0.08 -8.15 9.40
C GLU A 27 -0.61 -7.73 8.10
N VAL A 28 0.05 -6.86 7.34
CA VAL A 28 -0.43 -6.41 6.04
C VAL A 28 0.11 -7.34 4.97
N ASP A 29 -0.75 -7.80 4.08
CA ASP A 29 -0.39 -8.61 2.92
C ASP A 29 0.76 -7.97 2.11
N ALA A 30 1.77 -8.77 1.76
CA ALA A 30 2.99 -8.27 1.13
C ALA A 30 2.73 -7.64 -0.25
N GLU A 31 1.77 -8.18 -1.01
CA GLU A 31 1.37 -7.62 -2.29
C GLU A 31 0.68 -6.25 -2.12
N THR A 32 -0.12 -6.08 -1.07
CA THR A 32 -0.73 -4.80 -0.70
C THR A 32 0.34 -3.75 -0.33
N ILE A 33 1.39 -4.13 0.41
CA ILE A 33 2.51 -3.22 0.71
C ILE A 33 3.22 -2.78 -0.57
N ALA A 34 3.49 -3.72 -1.50
CA ALA A 34 4.11 -3.40 -2.78
C ALA A 34 3.25 -2.44 -3.60
N ASP A 35 1.94 -2.68 -3.67
CA ASP A 35 1.00 -1.79 -4.36
C ASP A 35 0.94 -0.38 -3.73
N MET A 36 1.02 -0.27 -2.39
CA MET A 36 1.09 1.02 -1.71
C MET A 36 2.36 1.81 -2.07
N HIS A 37 3.49 1.14 -2.26
CA HIS A 37 4.70 1.79 -2.77
C HIS A 37 4.51 2.28 -4.21
N ARG A 38 3.88 1.49 -5.07
CA ARG A 38 3.55 1.91 -6.45
C ARG A 38 2.60 3.12 -6.48
N ILE A 39 1.68 3.24 -5.51
CA ILE A 39 0.88 4.47 -5.30
C ILE A 39 1.80 5.65 -4.92
N ALA A 40 2.77 5.44 -4.03
CA ALA A 40 3.73 6.47 -3.65
C ALA A 40 4.65 6.90 -4.80
N ASP A 41 4.98 5.99 -5.71
CA ASP A 41 5.71 6.27 -6.95
C ASP A 41 4.83 6.95 -8.02
N GLY A 42 3.50 6.90 -7.86
CA GLY A 42 2.54 7.46 -8.82
C GLY A 42 2.32 6.57 -10.05
N GLU A 43 2.68 5.29 -9.96
CA GLU A 43 2.51 4.31 -11.04
C GLU A 43 1.07 3.81 -11.18
N VAL A 44 0.33 3.82 -10.06
CA VAL A 44 -1.05 3.34 -9.95
C VAL A 44 -1.84 4.23 -9.00
N THR A 45 -3.15 4.24 -9.17
CA THR A 45 -4.08 4.95 -8.28
C THR A 45 -4.53 4.08 -7.11
N THR A 46 -4.98 4.72 -6.03
CA THR A 46 -5.58 4.02 -4.88
C THR A 46 -6.81 3.22 -5.29
N GLU A 47 -7.63 3.76 -6.19
CA GLU A 47 -8.84 3.13 -6.72
C GLU A 47 -8.51 1.81 -7.44
N GLU A 48 -7.48 1.80 -8.29
CA GLU A 48 -7.03 0.60 -8.99
C GLU A 48 -6.60 -0.50 -8.01
N ILE A 49 -5.88 -0.14 -6.95
CA ILE A 49 -5.41 -1.09 -5.94
C ILE A 49 -6.55 -1.60 -5.06
N VAL A 50 -7.50 -0.75 -4.67
CA VAL A 50 -8.70 -1.19 -3.94
C VAL A 50 -9.50 -2.20 -4.76
N GLU A 51 -9.69 -1.96 -6.06
CA GLU A 51 -10.38 -2.91 -6.93
C GLU A 51 -9.57 -4.20 -7.12
N LYS A 52 -8.23 -4.12 -7.17
CA LYS A 52 -7.36 -5.31 -7.19
C LYS A 52 -7.50 -6.15 -5.93
N VAL A 53 -7.47 -5.53 -4.74
CA VAL A 53 -7.66 -6.21 -3.45
C VAL A 53 -9.03 -6.89 -3.38
N LYS A 54 -10.10 -6.20 -3.78
CA LYS A 54 -11.45 -6.80 -3.84
C LYS A 54 -11.49 -8.04 -4.73
N ARG A 55 -10.87 -8.00 -5.91
CA ARG A 55 -10.80 -9.17 -6.82
C ARG A 55 -10.05 -10.34 -6.16
N ARG A 56 -8.91 -10.09 -5.51
CA ARG A 56 -8.14 -11.12 -4.80
C ARG A 56 -8.96 -11.75 -3.67
N ILE A 57 -9.71 -10.95 -2.92
CA ILE A 57 -10.62 -11.45 -1.86
C ILE A 57 -11.68 -12.38 -2.48
N LEU A 58 -12.33 -11.96 -3.55
CA LEU A 58 -13.36 -12.77 -4.23
C LEU A 58 -12.79 -14.05 -4.85
N ALA A 59 -11.54 -14.04 -5.28
CA ALA A 59 -10.84 -15.20 -5.83
C ALA A 59 -10.29 -16.16 -4.74
N GLY A 60 -10.31 -15.76 -3.47
CA GLY A 60 -9.66 -16.51 -2.39
C GLY A 60 -8.13 -16.41 -2.39
N GLU A 61 -7.58 -15.39 -3.05
CA GLU A 61 -6.15 -15.11 -3.25
C GLU A 61 -5.64 -13.98 -2.33
N PHE A 62 -6.46 -13.57 -1.36
CA PHE A 62 -6.14 -12.51 -0.40
C PHE A 62 -5.87 -13.10 0.97
N GLY A 63 -4.63 -12.97 1.45
CA GLY A 63 -4.17 -13.52 2.71
C GLY A 63 -2.68 -13.81 2.69
N ILE A 64 -2.16 -14.22 3.86
CA ILE A 64 -0.79 -14.72 4.07
C ILE A 64 -0.80 -16.24 3.93
#